data_AF-A0A258NQA5-F1
#
_entry.id   AF-A0A258NQA5-F1
#
_cell.length_a   1.000
_cell.length_b   1.000
_cell.length_c   1.000
_cell.angle_alpha   90.00
_cell.angle_beta   90.00
_cell.angle_gamma   90.00
#
_symmetry.space_group_name_H-M   'P 1'
#
loop_
_entity.id
_entity.type
_entity.pdbx_description
1 polymer ?
#
loop_
_entity_poly.entity_id
_entity_poly.type
_entity_poly.pdbx_seq_one_letter_code
_entity_poly.pdbx_strand_id
1 'polypeptide(L)'
;MTDETIIIDPVGMNIINRLAPGSKFIGQLESEGGLLIEGTIVGNVLVSGGPLVLMEHGSITGDVTCEDDAYLFGKIHPAEGKDHSELIAGGAVFMAQTLEARANITAGAIKTYDGAQVDGRIRTVRRAKAKLPDAG
;
A
#
# COMPACT_ATOMS: atom_id res chain seq x y z
N MET A 1 -0.14 17.70 -21.85
CA MET A 1 0.06 16.67 -20.81
C MET A 1 -1.24 16.60 -20.05
N THR A 2 -1.87 15.42 -20.00
CA THR A 2 -3.08 15.20 -19.19
C THR A 2 -2.61 14.93 -17.77
N ASP A 3 -2.94 15.80 -16.83
CA ASP A 3 -2.78 15.52 -15.40
C ASP A 3 -3.70 14.35 -15.05
N GLU A 4 -3.12 13.17 -14.84
CA GLU A 4 -3.87 12.03 -14.33
C GLU A 4 -3.97 12.15 -12.81
N THR A 5 -5.18 12.46 -12.31
CA THR A 5 -5.46 12.59 -10.87
C THR A 5 -5.91 11.25 -10.29
N ILE A 6 -5.29 10.84 -9.18
CA ILE A 6 -5.82 9.76 -8.34
C ILE A 6 -6.86 10.34 -7.39
N ILE A 7 -8.09 9.84 -7.44
CA ILE A 7 -9.16 10.21 -6.51
C ILE A 7 -9.32 9.09 -5.49
N ILE A 8 -9.15 9.41 -4.21
CA ILE A 8 -9.43 8.50 -3.10
C ILE A 8 -10.82 8.83 -2.55
N ASP A 9 -11.75 7.88 -2.63
CA ASP A 9 -13.08 7.95 -2.02
C ASP A 9 -13.15 6.97 -0.83
N PRO A 10 -12.93 7.44 0.42
CA PRO A 10 -12.90 6.56 1.58
C PRO A 10 -14.17 5.75 1.79
N VAL A 11 -15.34 6.26 1.39
CA VAL A 11 -16.61 5.55 1.56
C VAL A 11 -16.75 4.48 0.49
N GLY A 12 -16.60 4.86 -0.79
CA GLY A 12 -16.70 3.92 -1.91
C GLY A 12 -15.63 2.83 -1.90
N MET A 13 -14.47 3.12 -1.30
CA MET A 13 -13.33 2.20 -1.21
C MET A 13 -13.28 1.41 0.11
N ASN A 14 -14.27 1.58 1.00
CA ASN A 14 -14.29 0.93 2.32
C ASN A 14 -13.00 1.17 3.12
N ILE A 15 -12.57 2.43 3.25
CA ILE A 15 -11.44 2.85 4.08
C ILE A 15 -11.98 3.38 5.41
N ILE A 16 -12.03 2.51 6.42
CA ILE A 16 -12.60 2.83 7.74
C ILE A 16 -11.53 2.91 8.84
N ASN A 17 -10.29 2.48 8.59
CA ASN A 17 -9.17 2.66 9.51
C ASN A 17 -8.28 3.84 9.10
N ARG A 18 -7.76 4.56 10.10
CA ARG A 18 -6.91 5.74 9.87
C ARG A 18 -5.83 5.87 10.94
N LEU A 19 -4.58 6.03 10.50
CA LEU A 19 -3.49 6.53 11.33
C LEU A 19 -3.25 8.01 11.01
N ALA A 20 -3.74 8.88 11.89
CA ALA A 20 -3.75 10.33 11.68
C ALA A 20 -2.34 10.95 11.67
N PRO A 21 -2.17 12.16 11.09
CA PRO A 21 -0.91 12.89 11.13
C PRO A 21 -0.34 13.04 12.56
N GLY A 22 0.98 12.96 12.69
CA GLY A 22 1.68 13.03 13.98
C GLY A 22 1.53 11.80 14.88
N SER A 23 0.69 10.83 14.50
CA SER A 23 0.57 9.55 15.21
C SER A 23 1.71 8.61 14.83
N LYS A 24 2.15 7.80 15.79
CA LYS A 24 3.13 6.73 15.56
C LYS A 24 2.60 5.40 16.11
N PHE A 25 2.63 4.37 15.28
CA PHE A 25 2.37 2.99 15.68
C PHE A 25 3.67 2.17 15.62
N ILE A 26 3.87 1.28 16.59
CA ILE A 26 5.02 0.37 16.65
C ILE A 26 4.53 -1.05 16.93
N GLY A 27 4.85 -2.00 16.05
CA GLY A 27 4.46 -3.41 16.18
C GLY A 27 3.81 -3.97 14.92
N GLN A 28 2.96 -4.98 15.10
CA GLN A 28 2.17 -5.57 14.02
C GLN A 28 0.77 -4.92 13.99
N LEU A 29 0.42 -4.31 12.86
CA LEU A 29 -0.90 -3.72 12.62
C LEU A 29 -1.69 -4.61 11.67
N GLU A 30 -2.84 -5.10 12.13
CA GLU A 30 -3.83 -5.79 11.29
C GLU A 30 -5.08 -4.93 11.22
N SER A 31 -5.60 -4.72 10.02
CA SER A 31 -6.78 -3.88 9.79
C SER A 31 -7.71 -4.52 8.76
N GLU A 32 -9.01 -4.50 9.06
CA GLU A 32 -10.08 -4.90 8.16
C GLU A 32 -10.87 -3.67 7.74
N GLY A 33 -11.20 -3.56 6.45
CA GLY A 33 -11.89 -2.40 5.89
C GLY A 33 -10.93 -1.26 5.59
N GLY A 34 -9.87 -1.57 4.84
CA GLY A 34 -8.91 -0.60 4.32
C GLY A 34 -8.15 0.18 5.40
N LEU A 35 -7.09 0.88 5.00
CA LEU A 35 -6.25 1.63 5.92
C LEU A 35 -5.67 2.88 5.27
N LEU A 36 -5.99 4.05 5.83
CA LEU A 36 -5.39 5.33 5.47
C LEU A 36 -4.26 5.68 6.46
N ILE A 37 -3.05 5.91 5.95
CA ILE A 37 -1.87 6.23 6.75
C ILE A 37 -1.38 7.63 6.39
N GLU A 38 -1.48 8.55 7.35
CA GLU A 38 -0.86 9.87 7.28
C GLU A 38 0.22 10.06 8.37
N GLY A 39 0.29 9.13 9.33
CA GLY A 39 1.32 9.08 10.37
C GLY A 39 2.46 8.10 10.05
N THR A 40 3.14 7.65 11.10
CA THR A 40 4.31 6.75 10.98
C THR A 40 3.99 5.36 11.54
N ILE A 41 4.31 4.32 10.78
CA ILE A 41 4.30 2.93 11.24
C ILE A 41 5.73 2.40 11.28
N VAL A 42 6.09 1.74 12.38
CA VAL A 42 7.32 0.94 12.49
C VAL A 42 6.92 -0.50 12.82
N GLY A 43 7.06 -1.40 11.86
CA GLY A 43 6.67 -2.80 11.95
C GLY A 43 5.83 -3.24 10.75
N ASN A 44 5.13 -4.36 10.90
CA ASN A 44 4.44 -5.02 9.79
C ASN A 44 2.99 -4.58 9.69
N VAL A 45 2.50 -4.42 8.47
CA VAL A 45 1.12 -4.00 8.19
C VAL A 45 0.41 -5.07 7.38
N LEU A 46 -0.77 -5.49 7.84
CA LEU A 46 -1.70 -6.34 7.12
C LEU A 46 -3.04 -5.60 6.94
N VAL A 47 -3.49 -5.47 5.69
CA VAL A 47 -4.76 -4.84 5.34
C VAL A 47 -5.62 -5.83 4.56
N SER A 48 -6.82 -6.10 5.07
CA SER A 48 -7.84 -6.93 4.43
C SER A 48 -9.15 -6.15 4.23
N GLY A 49 -10.02 -6.64 3.36
CA GLY A 49 -11.36 -6.08 3.16
C GLY A 49 -11.42 -4.63 2.63
N GLY A 50 -10.30 -4.12 2.11
CA GLY A 50 -10.20 -2.79 1.51
C GLY A 50 -8.75 -2.42 1.17
N PRO A 51 -8.52 -1.25 0.56
CA PRO A 51 -7.21 -0.87 0.07
C PRO A 51 -6.32 -0.27 1.15
N LEU A 52 -5.02 -0.28 0.88
CA LEU A 52 -4.03 0.52 1.62
C LEU A 52 -3.85 1.87 0.93
N VAL A 53 -3.89 2.97 1.69
CA VAL A 53 -3.56 4.31 1.22
C VAL A 53 -2.47 4.89 2.10
N LEU A 54 -1.24 4.98 1.58
CA LEU A 54 -0.13 5.65 2.23
C LEU A 54 -0.03 7.07 1.69
N MET A 55 -0.55 8.04 2.45
CA MET A 55 -0.56 9.45 2.07
C MET A 55 0.85 10.05 2.07
N GLU A 56 1.01 11.20 1.40
CA GLU A 56 2.31 11.85 1.12
C GLU A 56 3.20 12.04 2.35
N HIS A 57 2.62 12.40 3.50
CA HIS A 57 3.37 12.57 4.75
C HIS A 57 3.44 11.30 5.62
N GLY A 58 2.78 10.23 5.20
CA GLY A 58 2.81 8.95 5.86
C GLY A 58 4.10 8.18 5.58
N SER A 59 4.53 7.36 6.53
CA SER A 59 5.74 6.54 6.38
C SER A 59 5.56 5.16 7.00
N ILE A 60 6.07 4.12 6.34
CA ILE A 60 6.14 2.76 6.87
C ILE A 60 7.60 2.31 6.91
N THR A 61 8.05 1.82 8.06
CA THR A 61 9.31 1.09 8.21
C THR A 61 8.99 -0.37 8.52
N GLY A 62 9.06 -1.26 7.53
CA GLY A 62 8.68 -2.67 7.67
C GLY A 62 7.95 -3.24 6.45
N ASP A 63 7.46 -4.46 6.58
CA ASP A 63 6.78 -5.18 5.49
C ASP A 63 5.28 -4.89 5.45
N VAL A 64 4.69 -4.93 4.26
CA VAL A 64 3.29 -4.58 4.01
C VAL A 64 2.64 -5.68 3.17
N THR A 65 1.49 -6.16 3.63
CA THR A 65 0.59 -7.01 2.84
C THR A 65 -0.80 -6.38 2.79
N CYS A 66 -1.31 -6.17 1.58
CA CYS A 66 -2.67 -5.69 1.32
C CYS A 66 -3.37 -6.68 0.38
N GLU A 67 -4.57 -7.13 0.73
CA GLU A 67 -5.31 -8.08 -0.11
C GLU A 67 -5.91 -7.44 -1.37
N ASP A 68 -6.04 -6.12 -1.37
CA ASP A 68 -6.66 -5.31 -2.42
C ASP A 68 -5.64 -4.36 -3.08
N ASP A 69 -6.12 -3.25 -3.64
CA ASP A 69 -5.29 -2.19 -4.20
C ASP A 69 -4.47 -1.43 -3.15
N ALA A 70 -3.30 -0.92 -3.54
CA ALA A 70 -2.49 -0.02 -2.71
C ALA A 70 -2.17 1.29 -3.44
N TYR A 71 -2.40 2.41 -2.78
CA TYR A 71 -2.14 3.76 -3.28
C TYR A 71 -1.01 4.39 -2.47
N LEU A 72 0.13 4.62 -3.13
CA LEU A 72 1.38 4.95 -2.48
C LEU A 72 1.82 6.37 -2.88
N PHE A 73 1.72 7.28 -1.92
CA PHE A 73 2.14 8.68 -2.02
C PHE A 73 3.29 9.01 -1.05
N GLY A 74 3.44 8.26 0.04
CA GLY A 74 4.40 8.53 1.10
C GLY A 74 5.71 7.76 0.98
N LYS A 75 6.28 7.37 2.13
CA LYS A 75 7.62 6.76 2.22
C LYS A 75 7.60 5.32 2.72
N ILE A 76 8.39 4.45 2.11
CA ILE A 76 8.58 3.07 2.58
C ILE A 76 10.06 2.81 2.81
N HIS A 77 10.40 2.39 4.03
CA HIS A 77 11.76 2.11 4.47
C HIS A 77 11.90 0.65 4.89
N PRO A 78 13.07 0.03 4.64
CA PRO A 78 13.35 -1.32 5.14
C PRO A 78 13.35 -1.34 6.66
N ALA A 79 12.93 -2.48 7.22
CA ALA A 79 13.17 -2.78 8.63
C ALA A 79 14.67 -2.89 8.93
N GLU A 80 15.04 -2.79 10.21
CA GLU A 80 16.42 -2.94 10.66
C GLU A 80 17.02 -4.27 10.16
N GLY A 81 18.23 -4.20 9.59
CA GLY A 81 18.94 -5.37 9.05
C GLY A 81 18.45 -5.85 7.68
N LYS A 82 17.48 -5.18 7.05
CA LYS A 82 17.06 -5.46 5.66
C LYS A 82 17.55 -4.37 4.70
N ASP A 83 17.86 -4.78 3.47
CA ASP A 83 18.13 -3.83 2.39
C ASP A 83 16.85 -3.25 1.78
N HIS A 84 15.75 -4.01 1.76
CA HIS A 84 14.47 -3.61 1.19
C HIS A 84 13.32 -4.20 2.03
N SER A 85 12.22 -3.46 2.16
CA SER A 85 10.94 -4.03 2.63
C SER A 85 10.26 -4.87 1.56
N GLU A 86 9.36 -5.76 1.95
CA GLU A 86 8.41 -6.38 1.01
C GLU A 86 7.05 -5.68 1.07
N LEU A 87 6.55 -5.23 -0.09
CA LEU A 87 5.16 -4.79 -0.27
C LEU A 87 4.46 -5.75 -1.22
N ILE A 88 3.39 -6.38 -0.74
CA ILE A 88 2.55 -7.28 -1.53
C ILE A 88 1.13 -6.73 -1.55
N ALA A 89 0.61 -6.47 -2.76
CA ALA A 89 -0.78 -6.11 -2.97
C ALA A 89 -1.49 -7.19 -3.80
N GLY A 90 -2.67 -7.62 -3.39
CA GLY A 90 -3.49 -8.56 -4.17
C GLY A 90 -4.11 -7.92 -5.41
N GLY A 91 -4.31 -6.59 -5.38
CA GLY A 91 -4.81 -5.78 -6.47
C GLY A 91 -3.70 -5.02 -7.23
N ALA A 92 -4.01 -3.82 -7.69
CA ALA A 92 -3.08 -2.90 -8.33
C ALA A 92 -2.31 -2.07 -7.30
N VAL A 93 -1.06 -1.75 -7.60
CA VAL A 93 -0.31 -0.71 -6.87
C VAL A 93 -0.21 0.54 -7.73
N PHE A 94 -0.65 1.65 -7.18
CA PHE A 94 -0.56 2.99 -7.77
C PHE A 94 0.59 3.75 -7.09
N MET A 95 1.66 4.02 -7.83
CA MET A 95 2.85 4.70 -7.34
C MET A 95 2.83 6.15 -7.80
N ALA A 96 2.45 7.05 -6.90
CA ALA A 96 2.32 8.47 -7.19
C ALA A 96 3.69 9.16 -7.29
N GLN A 97 3.71 10.36 -7.86
CA GLN A 97 4.92 11.19 -8.04
C GLN A 97 5.73 11.37 -6.75
N THR A 98 5.06 11.44 -5.60
CA THR A 98 5.68 11.73 -4.30
C THR A 98 6.22 10.49 -3.60
N LEU A 99 6.01 9.29 -4.18
CA LEU A 99 6.47 8.04 -3.57
C LEU A 99 8.00 7.99 -3.50
N GLU A 100 8.50 7.68 -2.31
CA GLU A 100 9.89 7.28 -2.07
C GLU A 100 9.90 5.90 -1.38
N ALA A 101 10.20 4.85 -2.13
CA ALA A 101 10.18 3.48 -1.60
C ALA A 101 11.53 2.78 -1.75
N ARG A 102 12.04 2.24 -0.64
CA ARG A 102 13.12 1.24 -0.64
C ARG A 102 12.52 -0.13 -0.31
N ALA A 103 11.87 -0.72 -1.31
CA ALA A 103 11.05 -1.92 -1.15
C ALA A 103 10.96 -2.74 -2.45
N ASN A 104 10.85 -4.04 -2.29
CA ASN A 104 10.39 -4.94 -3.33
C ASN A 104 8.85 -4.91 -3.38
N ILE A 105 8.29 -4.67 -4.57
CA ILE A 105 6.85 -4.49 -4.76
C ILE A 105 6.32 -5.63 -5.65
N THR A 106 5.34 -6.37 -5.15
CA THR A 106 4.61 -7.40 -5.89
C THR A 106 3.13 -7.09 -5.94
N ALA A 107 2.54 -7.05 -7.13
CA ALA A 107 1.12 -6.69 -7.29
C ALA A 107 0.45 -7.45 -8.44
N GLY A 108 -0.89 -7.43 -8.49
CA GLY A 108 -1.66 -7.87 -9.65
C GLY A 108 -1.44 -7.00 -10.89
N ALA A 109 -1.30 -5.69 -10.67
CA ALA A 109 -0.97 -4.70 -11.68
C ALA A 109 -0.14 -3.56 -11.06
N ILE A 110 0.63 -2.85 -11.88
CA ILE A 110 1.41 -1.69 -11.44
C ILE A 110 1.05 -0.50 -12.32
N LYS A 111 0.72 0.63 -11.70
CA LYS A 111 0.59 1.91 -12.37
C LYS A 111 1.54 2.92 -11.72
N THR A 112 2.41 3.51 -12.52
CA THR A 112 3.40 4.49 -12.07
C THR A 112 3.07 5.85 -12.66
N TYR A 113 3.10 6.88 -11.83
CA TYR A 113 3.02 8.28 -12.25
C TYR A 113 4.42 8.90 -12.26
N ASP A 114 4.59 9.94 -13.07
CA ASP A 114 5.90 10.58 -13.26
C ASP A 114 6.50 11.02 -11.91
N GLY A 115 7.79 10.76 -11.71
CA GLY A 115 8.53 11.11 -10.49
C GLY A 115 8.55 10.10 -9.35
N ALA A 116 7.75 9.03 -9.38
CA ALA A 116 7.80 7.98 -8.36
C ALA A 116 9.20 7.34 -8.27
N GLN A 117 9.77 7.26 -7.07
CA GLN A 117 11.09 6.67 -6.83
C GLN A 117 10.97 5.34 -6.09
N VAL A 118 11.45 4.28 -6.73
CA VAL A 118 11.51 2.93 -6.14
C VAL A 118 12.91 2.36 -6.30
N ASP A 119 13.57 2.13 -5.16
CA ASP A 119 14.76 1.28 -5.04
C ASP A 119 14.29 -0.10 -4.59
N GLY A 120 14.34 -1.07 -5.50
CA GLY A 120 13.93 -2.45 -5.24
C GLY A 120 13.36 -3.13 -6.47
N ARG A 121 12.95 -4.39 -6.32
CA ARG A 121 12.40 -5.19 -7.42
C ARG A 121 10.90 -5.02 -7.53
N ILE A 122 10.41 -4.73 -8.73
CA ILE A 122 8.98 -4.70 -9.06
C ILE A 122 8.59 -5.99 -9.80
N ARG A 123 7.49 -6.63 -9.38
CA ARG A 123 6.92 -7.82 -10.02
C ARG A 123 5.41 -7.70 -10.15
N THR A 124 4.90 -8.21 -11.25
CA THR A 124 3.47 -8.48 -11.41
C THR A 124 3.18 -9.97 -11.30
N VAL A 125 2.09 -10.33 -10.63
CA VAL A 125 1.62 -11.70 -10.50
C VAL A 125 0.20 -11.81 -11.01
N ARG A 126 -0.12 -12.89 -11.73
CA ARG A 126 -1.51 -13.14 -12.11
C ARG A 126 -2.29 -13.56 -10.89
N ARG A 127 -3.31 -12.79 -10.50
CA ARG A 127 -4.28 -13.20 -9.48
C ARG A 127 -4.95 -14.48 -9.99
N ALA A 128 -4.80 -15.59 -9.26
CA ALA A 128 -5.70 -16.73 -9.46
C ALA A 128 -7.09 -16.26 -9.03
N LYS A 129 -8.06 -16.20 -9.95
CA LYS A 129 -9.45 -15.91 -9.56
C LYS A 129 -9.84 -16.92 -8.48
N ALA A 130 -10.12 -16.44 -7.26
CA ALA A 130 -10.85 -17.23 -6.30
C ALA A 130 -12.20 -17.56 -6.96
N LYS A 131 -12.44 -18.86 -7.17
CA LYS A 131 -13.74 -19.36 -7.60
C LYS A 131 -14.73 -18.93 -6.51
N LEU A 132 -15.67 -18.05 -6.82
CA LEU A 132 -16.82 -17.87 -5.93
C LEU A 132 -17.49 -19.25 -5.81
N PRO A 133 -17.84 -19.72 -4.60
CA PRO A 133 -18.68 -20.91 -4.48
C PRO A 133 -20.00 -20.64 -5.20
N ASP A 134 -20.39 -21.55 -6.08
CA ASP A 134 -21.70 -21.53 -6.71
C ASP A 134 -22.75 -21.53 -5.58
N ALA A 135 -23.60 -20.50 -5.55
CA ALA A 135 -24.76 -20.49 -4.68
C ALA A 135 -25.71 -21.59 -5.18
N GLY A 136 -25.70 -22.72 -4.47
CA GLY A 136 -26.67 -23.81 -4.63
C GLY A 136 -28.00 -23.50 -3.95
#